data_AF-A0A3N2G141-F1
#
_entry.id   AF-A0A3N2G141-F1
#
_cell.length_a   1.000
_cell.length_b   1.000
_cell.length_c   1.000
_cell.angle_alpha   90.00
_cell.angle_beta   90.00
_cell.angle_gamma   90.00
#
_symmetry.space_group_name_H-M   'P 1'
#
loop_
_entity.id
_entity.type
_entity.pdbx_description
1 polymer ?
#
loop_
_entity_poly.entity_id
_entity_poly.type
_entity_poly.pdbx_seq_one_letter_code
_entity_poly.pdbx_strand_id
1 'polypeptide(L)'
;MSGSRSDGPGVTRRAAIAMVCTAPVLAAAVGAPGPAATAPRPLEAGPYVGLFLDSLSSGNFIVELRAACSGESGAPVELLSDARMDVTAEHDVEHWSEWLVVDRPRSAHLVVPAGSYRSRGTYTDRDGRVMQVAPLGPGRMYCALTPVPPGGFRVTATVTRGPVSPETKGEAPAFLGLPSRTILVDV
;
A
#
# COMPACT_ATOMS: atom_id res chain seq x y z
N MET A 1 7.38 -62.42 19.01
CA MET A 1 6.43 -63.51 18.68
C MET A 1 5.16 -63.20 19.47
N SER A 2 3.99 -62.94 18.91
CA SER A 2 3.37 -63.42 17.66
C SER A 2 2.68 -62.30 16.90
N GLY A 3 2.71 -62.39 15.58
CA GLY A 3 1.78 -61.67 14.70
C GLY A 3 0.64 -62.58 14.26
N SER A 4 -0.41 -61.98 13.69
CA SER A 4 -1.17 -62.52 12.56
C SER A 4 -2.11 -61.45 11.98
N ARG A 5 -1.84 -61.06 10.72
CA ARG A 5 -2.81 -60.44 9.80
C ARG A 5 -3.64 -61.55 9.14
N SER A 6 -4.90 -61.27 8.78
CA SER A 6 -5.39 -61.56 7.42
C SER A 6 -6.68 -60.78 7.09
N ASP A 7 -6.80 -60.45 5.81
CA ASP A 7 -7.76 -59.57 5.11
C ASP A 7 -9.17 -60.15 4.79
N GLY A 8 -10.16 -59.24 4.65
CA GLY A 8 -11.28 -59.17 3.67
C GLY A 8 -12.38 -60.26 3.64
N PRO A 9 -13.57 -60.08 2.96
CA PRO A 9 -13.94 -59.08 1.93
C PRO A 9 -15.40 -58.49 1.95
N GLY A 10 -15.65 -57.40 1.19
CA GLY A 10 -16.74 -57.35 0.17
C GLY A 10 -18.15 -56.77 0.42
N VAL A 11 -18.40 -55.53 -0.07
CA VAL A 11 -19.55 -55.04 -0.91
C VAL A 11 -21.01 -55.02 -0.38
N THR A 12 -21.48 -53.79 -0.11
CA THR A 12 -22.77 -53.09 -0.46
C THR A 12 -24.15 -53.76 -0.31
N ARG A 13 -25.04 -53.16 0.50
CA ARG A 13 -26.49 -53.10 0.20
C ARG A 13 -27.19 -51.86 0.77
N ARG A 14 -27.94 -51.19 -0.12
CA ARG A 14 -28.78 -49.99 0.03
C ARG A 14 -29.67 -49.96 1.28
N ALA A 15 -29.76 -48.80 1.92
CA ALA A 15 -31.01 -48.28 2.47
C ALA A 15 -30.98 -46.74 2.41
N ALA A 16 -31.75 -46.17 1.47
CA ALA A 16 -32.05 -44.75 1.44
C ALA A 16 -33.21 -44.51 2.42
N ILE A 17 -33.02 -43.61 3.38
CA ILE A 17 -34.11 -43.09 4.21
C ILE A 17 -34.22 -41.61 3.89
N ALA A 18 -35.28 -41.28 3.16
CA ALA A 18 -35.69 -39.90 2.94
C ALA A 18 -36.24 -39.35 4.26
N MET A 19 -35.58 -38.35 4.84
CA MET A 19 -36.16 -37.58 5.94
C MET A 19 -36.82 -36.33 5.37
N VAL A 20 -38.12 -36.26 5.58
CA VAL A 20 -38.99 -35.11 5.39
C VAL A 20 -38.51 -33.97 6.30
N CYS A 21 -38.04 -32.87 5.70
CA CYS A 21 -37.76 -31.65 6.46
C CYS A 21 -39.05 -30.84 6.60
N THR A 22 -39.77 -31.04 7.70
CA THR A 22 -40.71 -30.05 8.23
C THR A 22 -39.93 -29.02 9.05
N ALA A 23 -39.75 -27.80 8.53
CA ALA A 23 -39.55 -26.60 9.36
C ALA A 23 -40.86 -26.33 10.15
N PRO A 24 -40.88 -25.62 11.31
CA PRO A 24 -39.98 -24.53 11.73
C PRO A 24 -39.69 -24.50 13.26
N VAL A 25 -38.95 -23.48 13.73
CA VAL A 25 -39.31 -22.55 14.83
C VAL A 25 -38.11 -21.66 15.14
N LEU A 26 -38.32 -20.34 15.04
CA LEU A 26 -37.39 -19.28 15.38
C LEU A 26 -37.18 -19.24 16.90
N ALA A 27 -35.94 -19.44 17.36
CA ALA A 27 -35.51 -19.08 18.70
C ALA A 27 -34.56 -17.89 18.60
N ALA A 28 -34.96 -16.76 19.18
CA ALA A 28 -34.18 -15.55 19.25
C ALA A 28 -32.90 -15.79 20.09
N ALA A 29 -31.74 -15.66 19.47
CA ALA A 29 -30.46 -15.59 20.18
C ALA A 29 -30.20 -14.12 20.54
N VAL A 30 -30.13 -13.88 21.85
CA VAL A 30 -29.70 -12.64 22.52
C VAL A 30 -28.40 -12.16 21.87
N GLY A 31 -28.42 -10.92 21.36
CA GLY A 31 -27.29 -10.33 20.66
C GLY A 31 -26.06 -10.17 21.54
N ALA A 32 -25.02 -10.94 21.25
CA ALA A 32 -23.66 -10.53 21.57
C ALA A 32 -23.28 -9.35 20.65
N PRO A 33 -22.57 -8.31 21.14
CA PRO A 33 -21.99 -7.31 20.27
C PRO A 33 -20.94 -8.01 19.40
N GLY A 34 -21.32 -8.36 18.17
CA GLY A 34 -20.37 -8.86 17.19
C GLY A 34 -19.30 -7.79 16.96
N PRO A 35 -18.02 -8.16 16.79
CA PRO A 35 -17.02 -7.21 16.36
C PRO A 35 -17.55 -6.57 15.09
N ALA A 36 -17.64 -5.23 15.09
CA ALA A 36 -18.06 -4.48 13.92
C ALA A 36 -17.10 -4.85 12.78
N ALA A 37 -17.53 -5.78 11.92
CA ALA A 37 -16.86 -6.05 10.68
C ALA A 37 -17.00 -4.75 9.87
N THR A 38 -15.94 -3.96 9.85
CA THR A 38 -15.86 -2.74 9.06
C THR A 38 -16.30 -3.10 7.66
N ALA A 39 -17.44 -2.53 7.23
CA ALA A 39 -17.93 -2.71 5.87
C ALA A 39 -16.77 -2.41 4.90
N PRO A 40 -16.63 -3.17 3.79
CA PRO A 40 -15.58 -2.90 2.81
C PRO A 40 -15.68 -1.42 2.39
N ARG A 41 -14.68 -0.63 2.77
CA ARG A 41 -14.63 0.78 2.39
C ARG A 41 -14.57 0.80 0.86
N PRO A 42 -15.46 1.56 0.17
CA PRO A 42 -15.38 1.68 -1.27
C PRO A 42 -13.95 2.08 -1.65
N LEU A 43 -13.34 1.38 -2.62
CA LEU A 43 -12.00 1.71 -3.12
C LEU A 43 -11.89 3.19 -3.52
N GLU A 44 -13.01 3.81 -3.87
CA GLU A 44 -13.17 5.24 -4.15
C GLU A 44 -12.81 6.17 -2.99
N ALA A 45 -12.62 5.66 -1.77
CA ALA A 45 -12.31 6.42 -0.57
C ALA A 45 -10.86 6.21 -0.07
N GLY A 46 -10.03 5.48 -0.82
CA GLY A 46 -8.68 5.11 -0.41
C GLY A 46 -8.63 3.91 0.56
N PRO A 47 -7.45 3.61 1.13
CA PRO A 47 -6.23 4.41 1.07
C PRO A 47 -5.66 4.49 -0.35
N TYR A 48 -5.06 5.62 -0.70
CA TYR A 48 -4.29 5.84 -1.91
C TYR A 48 -2.85 6.18 -1.52
N VAL A 49 -1.89 5.77 -2.33
CA VAL A 49 -0.47 6.06 -2.17
C VAL A 49 0.00 6.93 -3.32
N GLY A 50 0.78 7.96 -3.00
CA GLY A 50 1.43 8.82 -3.97
C GLY A 50 2.82 9.21 -3.51
N LEU A 51 3.61 9.70 -4.45
CA LEU A 51 4.99 10.08 -4.22
C LEU A 51 5.28 11.51 -4.65
N PHE A 52 6.22 12.11 -3.95
CA PHE A 52 6.91 13.33 -4.34
C PHE A 52 8.33 12.96 -4.74
N LEU A 53 8.81 13.62 -5.79
CA LEU A 53 10.16 13.55 -6.27
C LEU A 53 10.53 14.95 -6.74
N ASP A 54 11.49 15.57 -6.08
CA ASP A 54 11.89 16.95 -6.35
C ASP A 54 13.41 17.10 -6.33
N SER A 55 13.92 18.00 -7.17
CA SER A 55 15.32 18.44 -7.15
C SER A 55 15.50 19.50 -6.08
N LEU A 56 16.60 19.45 -5.33
CA LEU A 56 16.92 20.42 -4.27
C LEU A 56 18.02 21.40 -4.68
N SER A 57 19.11 20.85 -5.20
CA SER A 57 20.35 21.54 -5.56
C SER A 57 21.12 20.66 -6.54
N SER A 58 22.24 21.15 -7.07
CA SER A 58 23.07 20.33 -7.98
C SER A 58 23.38 18.95 -7.36
N GLY A 59 23.12 17.90 -8.13
CA GLY A 59 23.24 16.49 -7.78
C GLY A 59 22.24 15.95 -6.75
N ASN A 60 21.45 16.79 -6.07
CA ASN A 60 20.64 16.37 -4.92
C ASN A 60 19.15 16.32 -5.25
N PHE A 61 18.50 15.24 -4.83
CA PHE A 61 17.06 15.05 -4.97
C PHE A 61 16.44 14.48 -3.69
N ILE A 62 15.14 14.74 -3.51
CA ILE A 62 14.33 14.17 -2.44
C ILE A 62 13.27 13.26 -3.03
N VAL A 63 13.02 12.16 -2.33
CA VAL A 63 11.84 11.33 -2.53
C VAL A 63 11.01 11.30 -1.24
N GLU A 64 9.69 11.33 -1.36
CA GLU A 64 8.78 11.19 -0.21
C GLU A 64 7.56 10.39 -0.65
N LEU A 65 7.12 9.44 0.19
CA LEU A 65 5.91 8.66 -0.05
C LEU A 65 4.83 9.10 0.94
N ARG A 66 3.59 9.25 0.47
CA ARG A 66 2.44 9.60 1.31
C ARG A 66 1.26 8.69 1.01
N ALA A 67 0.39 8.55 1.99
CA ALA A 67 -0.92 7.94 1.82
C ALA A 67 -2.04 8.91 2.13
N ALA A 68 -3.17 8.77 1.45
CA ALA A 68 -4.39 9.47 1.77
C ALA A 68 -5.59 8.53 1.85
N CYS A 69 -6.43 8.69 2.86
CA CYS A 69 -7.68 7.94 3.01
C CYS A 69 -8.77 8.89 3.46
N SER A 70 -9.99 8.70 2.98
CA SER A 70 -11.14 9.47 3.48
C SER A 70 -11.37 9.17 4.95
N GLY A 71 -11.77 10.16 5.72
CA GLY A 71 -12.02 9.96 7.14
C GLY A 71 -12.19 11.26 7.90
N GLU A 72 -12.66 11.12 9.14
CA GLU A 72 -12.77 12.23 10.07
C GLU A 72 -11.41 12.92 10.28
N SER A 73 -11.44 14.21 10.56
CA SER A 73 -10.24 15.00 10.80
C SER A 73 -9.40 14.42 11.94
N GLY A 74 -8.14 14.08 11.65
CA GLY A 74 -7.22 13.47 12.60
C GLY A 74 -7.26 11.95 12.67
N ALA A 75 -8.17 11.29 11.94
CA ALA A 75 -8.17 9.83 11.84
C ALA A 75 -6.86 9.33 11.20
N PRO A 76 -6.31 8.18 11.65
CA PRO A 76 -5.15 7.59 11.02
C PRO A 76 -5.47 7.13 9.58
N VAL A 77 -4.43 7.08 8.76
CA VAL A 77 -4.50 6.47 7.42
C VAL A 77 -4.10 5.00 7.54
N GLU A 78 -5.04 4.10 7.34
CA GLU A 78 -4.83 2.66 7.40
C GLU A 78 -4.43 2.13 6.02
N LEU A 79 -3.20 1.62 5.88
CA LEU A 79 -2.79 0.84 4.72
C LEU A 79 -3.20 -0.62 4.91
N LEU A 80 -4.06 -1.13 4.01
CA LEU A 80 -4.57 -2.50 4.07
C LEU A 80 -3.56 -3.55 3.53
N SER A 81 -2.55 -3.10 2.80
CA SER A 81 -1.50 -3.93 2.20
C SER A 81 -0.22 -3.14 2.10
N ASP A 82 0.91 -3.84 2.02
CA ASP A 82 2.21 -3.21 1.80
C ASP A 82 2.20 -2.36 0.53
N ALA A 83 2.79 -1.17 0.62
CA ALA A 83 3.08 -0.30 -0.50
C ALA A 83 4.56 -0.42 -0.90
N ARG A 84 4.85 -0.24 -2.18
CA ARG A 84 6.22 -0.23 -2.70
C ARG A 84 6.41 0.93 -3.64
N MET A 85 7.54 1.60 -3.48
CA MET A 85 8.04 2.61 -4.41
C MET A 85 9.41 2.19 -4.91
N ASP A 86 9.62 2.25 -6.22
CA ASP A 86 10.91 2.04 -6.85
C ASP A 86 11.44 3.38 -7.39
N VAL A 87 12.75 3.59 -7.26
CA VAL A 87 13.46 4.79 -7.72
C VAL A 87 14.60 4.35 -8.64
N THR A 88 14.72 4.99 -9.79
CA THR A 88 15.77 4.74 -10.78
C THR A 88 16.39 6.05 -11.26
N ALA A 89 17.71 6.06 -11.48
CA ALA A 89 18.44 7.20 -12.01
C ALA A 89 19.18 6.84 -13.31
N GLU A 90 19.37 7.80 -14.21
CA GLU A 90 20.21 7.64 -15.39
C GLU A 90 21.72 7.73 -15.06
N HIS A 91 22.06 8.32 -13.92
CA HIS A 91 23.43 8.47 -13.41
C HIS A 91 23.65 7.70 -12.10
N ASP A 92 24.91 7.46 -11.75
CA ASP A 92 25.26 6.77 -10.51
C ASP A 92 24.90 7.62 -9.29
N VAL A 93 24.40 6.96 -8.26
CA VAL A 93 23.99 7.62 -7.02
C VAL A 93 25.07 7.40 -5.98
N GLU A 94 25.69 8.49 -5.54
CA GLU A 94 26.72 8.49 -4.50
C GLU A 94 26.11 8.18 -3.13
N HIS A 95 24.94 8.76 -2.86
CA HIS A 95 24.24 8.60 -1.60
C HIS A 95 22.75 8.30 -1.83
N TRP A 96 22.32 7.12 -1.41
CA TRP A 96 20.92 6.82 -1.19
C TRP A 96 20.57 7.10 0.27
N SER A 97 19.37 7.61 0.52
CA SER A 97 18.84 7.71 1.89
C SER A 97 18.88 6.35 2.59
N GLU A 98 19.21 6.33 3.87
CA GLU A 98 19.30 5.10 4.70
C GLU A 98 17.99 4.28 4.76
N TRP A 99 16.87 4.90 4.42
CA TRP A 99 15.54 4.27 4.41
C TRP A 99 15.24 3.52 3.11
N LEU A 100 16.05 3.76 2.06
CA LEU A 100 15.92 3.08 0.78
C LEU A 100 16.80 1.83 0.77
N VAL A 101 16.22 0.73 0.30
CA VAL A 101 16.94 -0.51 0.03
C VAL A 101 17.60 -0.36 -1.34
N VAL A 102 18.93 -0.34 -1.38
CA VAL A 102 19.70 -0.20 -2.62
C VAL A 102 19.73 -1.52 -3.37
N ASP A 103 19.19 -1.54 -4.59
CA ASP A 103 19.23 -2.71 -5.46
C ASP A 103 20.49 -2.72 -6.34
N ARG A 104 20.88 -1.54 -6.85
CA ARG A 104 22.03 -1.29 -7.74
C ARG A 104 22.50 0.17 -7.57
N PRO A 105 23.67 0.56 -8.12
CA PRO A 105 24.14 1.95 -8.04
C PRO A 105 23.14 3.00 -8.53
N ARG A 106 22.23 2.62 -9.44
CA ARG A 106 21.22 3.50 -10.05
C ARG A 106 19.78 3.15 -9.72
N SER A 107 19.54 2.24 -8.78
CA SER A 107 18.18 1.86 -8.41
C SER A 107 18.07 1.48 -6.95
N ALA A 108 17.02 1.95 -6.29
CA ALA A 108 16.68 1.61 -4.93
C ALA A 108 15.15 1.54 -4.78
N HIS A 109 14.67 0.98 -3.68
CA HIS A 109 13.25 0.90 -3.40
C HIS A 109 12.93 1.12 -1.92
N LEU A 110 11.67 1.46 -1.66
CA LEU A 110 11.09 1.52 -0.31
C LEU A 110 9.91 0.55 -0.25
N VAL A 111 9.89 -0.30 0.77
CA VAL A 111 8.69 -1.07 1.15
C VAL A 111 8.11 -0.47 2.41
N VAL A 112 6.84 -0.09 2.36
CA VAL A 112 6.08 0.41 3.49
C VAL A 112 5.08 -0.67 3.89
N PRO A 113 5.15 -1.21 5.11
CA PRO A 113 4.24 -2.28 5.53
C PRO A 113 2.80 -1.81 5.61
N ALA A 114 1.85 -2.75 5.57
CA ALA A 114 0.48 -2.49 5.99
C ALA A 114 0.44 -2.00 7.45
N GLY A 115 -0.52 -1.13 7.78
CA GLY A 115 -0.72 -0.64 9.14
C GLY A 115 -1.29 0.78 9.24
N SER A 116 -1.38 1.26 10.48
CA SER A 116 -1.93 2.57 10.84
C SER A 116 -0.86 3.66 10.83
N TYR A 117 -1.05 4.68 9.99
CA TYR A 117 -0.15 5.83 9.90
C TYR A 117 -0.81 7.10 10.43
N ARG A 118 -0.07 7.86 11.25
CA ARG A 118 -0.59 9.10 11.84
C ARG A 118 -0.83 10.15 10.74
N SER A 119 -2.06 10.65 10.66
CA SER A 119 -2.41 11.80 9.81
C SER A 119 -1.64 13.05 10.24
N ARG A 120 -1.14 13.81 9.25
CA ARG A 120 -0.42 15.08 9.43
C ARG A 120 -0.99 16.22 8.59
N GLY A 121 -2.04 15.98 7.83
CA GLY A 121 -2.67 16.98 6.99
C GLY A 121 -3.94 16.46 6.38
N THR A 122 -4.68 17.35 5.74
CA THR A 122 -5.92 17.03 5.06
C THR A 122 -6.06 17.82 3.77
N TYR A 123 -6.78 17.27 2.81
CA TYR A 123 -7.28 18.01 1.66
C TYR A 123 -8.70 17.58 1.34
N THR A 124 -9.39 18.30 0.48
CA THR A 124 -10.72 17.93 0.00
C THR A 124 -10.59 17.36 -1.40
N ASP A 125 -11.05 16.12 -1.62
CA ASP A 125 -11.04 15.51 -2.95
C ASP A 125 -12.09 16.16 -3.88
N ARG A 126 -12.13 15.72 -5.14
CA ARG A 126 -13.05 16.28 -6.13
C ARG A 126 -14.52 16.05 -5.79
N ASP A 127 -14.83 15.00 -5.03
CA ASP A 127 -16.17 14.63 -4.59
C ASP A 127 -16.57 15.34 -3.28
N GLY A 128 -15.73 16.24 -2.77
CA GLY A 128 -15.99 17.01 -1.55
C GLY A 128 -15.69 16.23 -0.27
N ARG A 129 -15.00 15.09 -0.34
CA ARG A 129 -14.66 14.27 0.82
C ARG A 129 -13.37 14.78 1.45
N VAL A 130 -13.36 14.83 2.79
CA VAL A 130 -12.14 15.13 3.54
C VAL A 130 -11.22 13.91 3.50
N MET A 131 -10.03 14.11 2.97
CA MET A 131 -8.97 13.11 2.86
C MET A 131 -7.92 13.39 3.93
N GLN A 132 -7.70 12.42 4.82
CA GLN A 132 -6.57 12.41 5.76
C GLN A 132 -5.30 12.04 5.02
N VAL A 133 -4.18 12.72 5.29
CA VAL A 133 -2.88 12.48 4.64
C VAL A 133 -1.85 12.11 5.68
N ALA A 134 -1.16 11.00 5.46
CA ALA A 134 -0.06 10.54 6.30
C ALA A 134 1.23 10.41 5.49
N PRO A 135 2.37 10.97 5.96
CA PRO A 135 3.66 10.59 5.42
C PRO A 135 3.95 9.12 5.74
N LEU A 136 4.48 8.40 4.76
CA LEU A 136 4.88 7.01 4.90
C LEU A 136 6.39 6.94 5.11
N GLY A 137 6.83 6.15 6.08
CA GLY A 137 8.24 6.07 6.47
C GLY A 137 8.75 7.34 7.17
N PRO A 138 10.00 7.76 6.95
CA PRO A 138 10.62 8.90 7.67
C PRO A 138 10.15 10.28 7.18
N GLY A 139 9.35 10.34 6.12
CA GLY A 139 9.06 11.57 5.38
C GLY A 139 10.03 11.77 4.22
N ARG A 140 10.67 12.95 4.14
CA ARG A 140 11.59 13.30 3.05
C ARG A 140 12.90 12.51 3.14
N MET A 141 13.20 11.76 2.08
CA MET A 141 14.40 10.94 1.92
C MET A 141 15.36 11.64 0.95
N TYR A 142 16.53 12.03 1.45
CA TYR A 142 17.54 12.78 0.70
C TYR A 142 18.51 11.85 -0.01
N CYS A 143 18.77 12.12 -1.30
CA CYS A 143 19.68 11.34 -2.13
C CYS A 143 20.59 12.27 -2.95
N ALA A 144 21.75 11.78 -3.38
CA ALA A 144 22.72 12.53 -4.16
C ALA A 144 23.34 11.68 -5.29
N LEU A 145 23.36 12.23 -6.50
CA LEU A 145 24.09 11.70 -7.66
C LEU A 145 25.60 11.92 -7.48
N THR A 146 26.41 11.07 -8.09
CA THR A 146 27.86 11.30 -8.18
C THR A 146 28.16 12.58 -8.96
N PRO A 147 29.24 13.33 -8.64
CA PRO A 147 29.53 14.63 -9.25
C PRO A 147 30.08 14.57 -10.68
N VAL A 148 30.42 13.37 -11.20
CA VAL A 148 31.13 13.20 -12.48
C VAL A 148 30.57 12.01 -13.27
N PRO A 149 30.35 12.16 -14.60
CA PRO A 149 30.48 13.40 -15.37
C PRO A 149 29.34 14.41 -15.08
N PRO A 150 29.61 15.72 -15.20
CA PRO A 150 28.58 16.73 -15.04
C PRO A 150 27.54 16.66 -16.17
N GLY A 151 26.31 17.05 -15.86
CA GLY A 151 25.20 16.99 -16.82
C GLY A 151 23.82 16.88 -16.16
N GLY A 152 22.78 16.95 -16.99
CA GLY A 152 21.40 16.74 -16.55
C GLY A 152 21.00 15.28 -16.69
N PHE A 153 20.61 14.65 -15.59
CA PHE A 153 20.24 13.24 -15.55
C PHE A 153 18.84 13.04 -15.03
N ARG A 154 18.08 12.13 -15.62
CA ARG A 154 16.73 11.84 -15.15
C ARG A 154 16.76 10.96 -13.92
N VAL A 155 15.91 11.32 -12.96
CA VAL A 155 15.54 10.45 -11.83
C VAL A 155 14.04 10.22 -11.94
N THR A 156 13.64 8.97 -11.83
CA THR A 156 12.25 8.53 -11.86
C THR A 156 11.92 7.77 -10.60
N ALA A 157 10.81 8.11 -9.96
CA ALA A 157 10.23 7.37 -8.84
C ALA A 157 8.83 6.92 -9.23
N THR A 158 8.45 5.70 -8.87
CA THR A 158 7.15 5.11 -9.20
C THR A 158 6.63 4.26 -8.05
N VAL A 159 5.35 4.43 -7.69
CA VAL A 159 4.63 3.50 -6.82
C VAL A 159 4.34 2.24 -7.63
N THR A 160 5.02 1.15 -7.31
CA THR A 160 4.91 -0.13 -8.01
C THR A 160 4.03 -1.14 -7.29
N ARG A 161 3.67 -0.88 -6.03
CA ARG A 161 2.66 -1.65 -5.29
C ARG A 161 1.85 -0.74 -4.38
N GLY A 162 0.56 -1.02 -4.29
CA GLY A 162 -0.40 -0.30 -3.48
C GLY A 162 -1.44 0.43 -4.35
N PRO A 163 -2.61 0.76 -3.77
CA PRO A 163 -3.63 1.54 -4.46
C PRO A 163 -3.10 2.95 -4.74
N VAL A 164 -3.16 3.43 -5.98
CA VAL A 164 -2.81 4.81 -6.35
C VAL A 164 -4.07 5.62 -6.63
N SER A 165 -4.04 6.91 -6.32
CA SER A 165 -5.18 7.78 -6.61
C SER A 165 -5.38 7.91 -8.13
N PRO A 166 -6.61 7.78 -8.65
CA PRO A 166 -6.90 8.11 -10.04
C PRO A 166 -6.82 9.62 -10.31
N GLU A 167 -6.86 10.44 -9.25
CA GLU A 167 -6.83 11.90 -9.36
C GLU A 167 -5.40 12.42 -9.55
N THR A 168 -5.14 12.95 -10.75
CA THR A 168 -3.86 13.57 -11.12
C THR A 168 -3.96 15.09 -11.29
N LYS A 169 -5.10 15.68 -10.93
CA LYS A 169 -5.41 17.12 -11.03
C LYS A 169 -6.13 17.60 -9.78
N GLY A 170 -6.23 18.92 -9.60
CA GLY A 170 -6.83 19.53 -8.42
C GLY A 170 -5.85 19.60 -7.25
N GLU A 171 -6.37 19.47 -6.02
CA GLU A 171 -5.53 19.55 -4.81
C GLU A 171 -4.77 18.26 -4.53
N ALA A 172 -5.31 17.09 -4.90
CA ALA A 172 -4.74 15.79 -4.56
C ALA A 172 -3.23 15.67 -4.90
N PRO A 173 -2.73 16.06 -6.09
CA PRO A 173 -1.30 16.02 -6.39
C PRO A 173 -0.42 16.87 -5.47
N ALA A 174 -0.94 17.98 -4.93
CA ALA A 174 -0.19 18.85 -4.03
C ALA A 174 -0.03 18.23 -2.63
N PHE A 175 -0.96 17.38 -2.21
CA PHE A 175 -0.96 16.77 -0.87
C PHE A 175 -0.48 15.32 -0.86
N LEU A 176 -0.90 14.51 -1.84
CA LEU A 176 -0.60 13.09 -1.96
C LEU A 176 0.57 12.82 -2.92
N GLY A 177 0.82 13.70 -3.88
CA GLY A 177 1.81 13.49 -4.94
C GLY A 177 1.22 12.74 -6.13
N LEU A 178 2.10 12.13 -6.92
CA LEU A 178 1.74 11.41 -8.15
C LEU A 178 2.05 9.91 -8.02
N PRO A 179 1.43 9.02 -8.81
CA PRO A 179 1.81 7.60 -8.82
C PRO A 179 3.20 7.37 -9.42
N SER A 180 3.63 8.22 -10.34
CA SER A 180 4.95 8.20 -10.95
C SER A 180 5.37 9.62 -11.27
N ARG A 181 6.66 9.92 -11.09
CA ARG A 181 7.23 11.23 -11.39
C ARG A 181 8.66 11.07 -11.89
N THR A 182 9.01 11.87 -12.88
CA THR A 182 10.37 11.99 -13.41
C THR A 182 10.80 13.45 -13.30
N ILE A 183 12.01 13.68 -12.83
CA ILE A 183 12.65 15.00 -12.77
C ILE A 183 13.99 14.96 -13.48
N LEU A 184 14.48 16.14 -13.87
CA LEU A 184 15.87 16.34 -14.27
C LEU A 184 16.65 16.83 -13.04
N VAL A 185 17.79 16.21 -12.77
CA VAL A 185 18.74 16.62 -11.72
C VAL A 185 20.05 16.97 -12.41
N ASP A 186 20.46 18.23 -12.28
CA ASP A 186 21.72 18.72 -12.84
C ASP A 186 22.86 18.47 -11.86
N VAL A 187 23.96 17.88 -12.34
CA VAL A 187 25.20 17.66 -11.58
C VAL A 187 26.25 18.67 -12.04
#